data_AF-A0A0P1ATQ6-F1
#
_entry.id   AF-A0A0P1ATQ6-F1
#
_cell.length_a   1.000
_cell.length_b   1.000
_cell.length_c   1.000
_cell.angle_alpha   90.00
_cell.angle_beta   90.00
_cell.angle_gamma   90.00
#
_symmetry.space_group_name_H-M   'P 1'
#
loop_
_entity.id
_entity.type
_entity.pdbx_description
1 polymer ?
#
loop_
_entity_poly.entity_id
_entity_poly.type
_entity_poly.pdbx_seq_one_letter_code
_entity_poly.pdbx_strand_id
1 'polypeptide(L)'
;MPLKTPHTQHSSSATRQAGKDIAGVLHILSKTDLARIKERSMILTETAIEHIKLERETQQAVARHESMERKRRMMEKEAEVRARREQSAMEMELDAERQALLSGNEMVNNQHLESLRKINSLSVAAIGYQLCDSLKEHQRERKIVETRYDNVHDSIMERDRRCNNQKRKDDESIAFAKRMEARQMLEVQIAERQRQLIRDEEAKDIESRKILDLYKQYEVEERKKTEQHREKQMEMMRQVTETNERIKDMKEQMLIRDKKEEIAAAAYLRNKVLEEEAKLNENARIRKLKELRIAKLRAQQEKAQDKEALQDEIRSKKSYEETEKKARLKKEQDKEKKQMLLQSIMQDRKKQEIFHIEQSKRMRALDANTDLIGQQQAESEYQRLKAAEIAINARNVMHNTLLLQQIEANNQRRIKDRLFEQNDAKLIEKKAMKDSILAEKVRIDTLQKLKTGGVSEKYLRNLRRMEINETNA
;
A
#
# COMPACT_ATOMS: atom_id res chain seq x y z
N MET A 1 -37.79 52.72 28.66
CA MET A 1 -39.21 53.11 28.75
C MET A 1 -40.04 51.88 29.09
N PRO A 2 -40.98 51.90 30.05
CA PRO A 2 -41.20 52.87 31.13
C PRO A 2 -41.01 52.26 32.54
N LEU A 3 -40.91 53.12 33.57
CA LEU A 3 -41.12 52.72 34.96
C LEU A 3 -42.59 52.33 35.17
N LYS A 4 -42.87 51.31 36.01
CA LYS A 4 -44.18 51.15 36.65
C LYS A 4 -44.05 50.78 38.13
N THR A 5 -44.64 51.64 38.93
CA THR A 5 -44.84 51.66 40.38
C THR A 5 -45.37 50.37 40.99
N PRO A 6 -45.10 50.09 42.28
CA PRO A 6 -45.77 49.02 43.01
C PRO A 6 -47.27 49.32 43.20
N HIS A 7 -48.10 48.28 43.19
CA HIS A 7 -49.54 48.42 43.38
C HIS A 7 -49.92 48.65 44.85
N THR A 8 -50.81 49.63 45.00
CA THR A 8 -51.64 49.98 46.14
C THR A 8 -52.02 48.81 47.06
N GLN A 9 -51.65 48.88 48.34
CA GLN A 9 -52.29 48.07 49.37
C GLN A 9 -53.70 48.63 49.62
N HIS A 10 -54.71 47.76 49.55
CA HIS A 10 -56.09 48.16 49.83
C HIS A 10 -56.27 48.50 51.31
N SER A 11 -56.93 49.62 51.57
CA SER A 11 -57.23 50.11 52.91
C SER A 11 -58.21 49.19 53.64
N SER A 12 -57.93 48.92 54.92
CA SER A 12 -58.81 48.20 55.82
C SER A 12 -59.96 49.11 56.31
N SER A 13 -61.08 49.10 55.59
CA SER A 13 -62.32 49.78 55.98
C SER A 13 -63.09 49.03 57.09
N ALA A 14 -62.47 48.90 58.26
CA ALA A 14 -63.12 48.37 59.47
C ALA A 14 -63.81 49.49 60.28
N THR A 15 -65.03 49.82 59.86
CA THR A 15 -66.18 50.28 60.67
C THR A 15 -65.88 50.91 62.05
N ARG A 16 -65.88 52.26 62.10
CA ARG A 16 -66.21 53.04 63.31
C ARG A 16 -67.67 53.51 63.28
N GLN A 17 -68.60 52.59 63.54
CA GLN A 17 -70.01 52.83 63.90
C GLN A 17 -70.46 51.63 64.76
N ALA A 18 -71.22 51.76 65.85
CA ALA A 18 -71.71 52.97 66.51
C ALA A 18 -71.85 52.71 68.02
N GLY A 19 -71.63 53.75 68.83
CA GLY A 19 -72.29 53.85 70.13
C GLY A 19 -73.61 54.56 69.94
N LYS A 20 -74.72 53.81 69.88
CA LYS A 20 -76.09 54.33 70.03
C LYS A 20 -77.11 53.22 70.30
N ASP A 21 -78.14 53.62 71.03
CA ASP A 21 -79.47 52.98 71.14
C ASP A 21 -79.57 51.67 71.92
N ILE A 22 -79.43 51.82 73.25
CA ILE A 22 -80.06 50.93 74.24
C ILE A 22 -81.58 51.19 74.22
N ALA A 23 -82.31 50.59 73.29
CA ALA A 23 -83.79 50.53 73.32
C ALA A 23 -84.38 49.44 72.39
N GLY A 24 -84.80 48.31 72.97
CA GLY A 24 -86.03 47.62 72.57
C GLY A 24 -86.24 47.14 71.12
N VAL A 25 -85.21 46.75 70.36
CA VAL A 25 -85.41 46.08 69.05
C VAL A 25 -85.33 44.56 69.18
N LEU A 26 -86.39 43.86 68.77
CA LEU A 26 -86.50 42.41 68.85
C LEU A 26 -85.62 41.74 67.77
N HIS A 27 -84.38 41.43 68.10
CA HIS A 27 -83.44 40.82 67.16
C HIS A 27 -83.74 39.32 66.99
N ILE A 28 -84.32 38.94 65.85
CA ILE A 28 -84.61 37.54 65.51
C ILE A 28 -83.28 36.84 65.23
N LEU A 29 -82.74 36.17 66.25
CA LEU A 29 -81.55 35.32 66.12
C LEU A 29 -81.83 34.18 65.13
N SER A 30 -81.11 34.17 64.00
CA SER A 30 -81.12 33.02 63.09
C SER A 30 -80.70 31.76 63.84
N LYS A 31 -81.23 30.59 63.44
CA LYS A 31 -80.80 29.29 63.99
C LYS A 31 -79.28 29.10 63.90
N THR A 32 -78.63 29.67 62.87
CA THR A 32 -77.17 29.68 62.70
C THR A 32 -76.44 30.54 63.72
N ASP A 33 -76.98 31.72 64.07
CA ASP A 33 -76.39 32.58 65.10
C ASP A 33 -76.61 32.01 66.50
N LEU A 34 -77.78 31.39 66.74
CA LEU A 34 -78.10 30.70 67.98
C LEU A 34 -77.20 29.46 68.18
N ALA A 35 -76.91 28.70 67.11
CA ALA A 35 -75.91 27.62 67.13
C ALA A 35 -74.50 28.17 67.40
N ARG A 36 -74.07 29.22 66.69
CA ARG A 36 -72.75 29.86 66.87
C ARG A 36 -72.56 30.43 68.28
N ILE A 37 -73.62 30.94 68.91
CA ILE A 37 -73.58 31.39 70.32
C ILE A 37 -73.45 30.18 71.25
N LYS A 38 -74.22 29.11 71.04
CA LYS A 38 -74.11 27.87 71.82
C LYS A 38 -72.72 27.25 71.76
N GLU A 39 -72.16 27.08 70.56
CA GLU A 39 -70.81 26.55 70.33
C GLU A 39 -69.72 27.41 71.01
N ARG A 40 -69.87 28.75 70.96
CA ARG A 40 -68.93 29.67 71.65
C ARG A 40 -69.10 29.71 73.17
N SER A 41 -70.26 29.30 73.69
CA SER A 41 -70.56 29.25 75.13
C SER A 41 -70.22 27.91 75.79
N MET A 42 -69.87 26.87 75.01
CA MET A 42 -69.36 25.63 75.57
C MET A 42 -67.97 25.84 76.17
N ILE A 43 -67.84 25.54 77.46
CA ILE A 43 -66.54 25.46 78.14
C ILE A 43 -65.84 24.20 77.62
N LEU A 44 -64.99 24.37 76.62
CA LEU A 44 -64.19 23.29 76.04
C LEU A 44 -63.14 22.82 77.06
N THR A 45 -63.06 21.51 77.28
CA THR A 45 -61.94 20.91 78.00
C THR A 45 -60.64 21.08 77.19
N GLU A 46 -59.50 21.14 77.88
CA GLU A 46 -58.18 21.35 77.27
C GLU A 46 -57.90 20.34 76.14
N THR A 47 -58.30 19.08 76.35
CA THR A 47 -58.25 17.99 75.35
C THR A 47 -59.08 18.23 74.09
N ALA A 48 -60.23 18.91 74.20
CA ALA A 48 -61.07 19.25 73.04
C ALA A 48 -60.49 20.43 72.25
N ILE A 49 -59.81 21.36 72.92
CA ILE A 49 -59.08 22.47 72.29
C ILE A 49 -57.91 21.93 71.47
N GLU A 50 -57.16 20.96 72.01
CA GLU A 50 -56.08 20.28 71.28
C GLU A 50 -56.60 19.50 70.06
N HIS A 51 -57.71 18.77 70.18
CA HIS A 51 -58.28 18.04 69.05
C HIS A 51 -58.72 18.98 67.90
N ILE A 52 -59.40 20.08 68.22
CA ILE A 52 -59.80 21.11 67.23
C ILE A 52 -58.58 21.79 66.60
N LYS A 53 -57.50 21.98 67.37
CA LYS A 53 -56.23 22.51 66.85
C LYS A 53 -55.55 21.52 65.90
N LEU A 54 -55.49 20.24 66.26
CA LEU A 54 -54.94 19.15 65.44
C LEU A 54 -55.73 18.98 64.13
N GLU A 55 -57.06 19.05 64.18
CA GLU A 55 -57.94 18.99 63.00
C GLU A 55 -57.72 20.21 62.08
N ARG A 56 -57.53 21.41 62.64
CA ARG A 56 -57.16 22.60 61.84
C ARG A 56 -55.75 22.50 61.25
N GLU A 57 -54.79 21.95 61.98
CA GLU A 57 -53.42 21.77 61.52
C GLU A 57 -53.33 20.69 60.42
N THR A 58 -54.07 19.59 60.55
CA THR A 58 -54.17 18.55 59.50
C THR A 58 -54.90 19.07 58.26
N GLN A 59 -56.02 19.80 58.40
CA GLN A 59 -56.69 20.45 57.26
C GLN A 59 -55.77 21.47 56.56
N GLN A 60 -55.02 22.28 57.32
CA GLN A 60 -54.01 23.17 56.73
C GLN A 60 -52.86 22.40 56.08
N ALA A 61 -52.42 21.27 56.64
CA ALA A 61 -51.38 20.44 56.05
C ALA A 61 -51.82 19.85 54.70
N VAL A 62 -53.06 19.35 54.59
CA VAL A 62 -53.64 18.86 53.34
C VAL A 62 -53.74 19.98 52.30
N ALA A 63 -54.29 21.14 52.67
CA ALA A 63 -54.38 22.29 51.76
C ALA A 63 -53.00 22.81 51.29
N ARG A 64 -51.99 22.79 52.17
CA ARG A 64 -50.60 23.09 51.81
C ARG A 64 -50.02 22.02 50.88
N HIS A 65 -50.28 20.74 51.13
CA HIS A 65 -49.83 19.63 50.28
C HIS A 65 -50.38 19.75 48.85
N GLU A 66 -51.68 19.97 48.69
CA GLU A 66 -52.29 20.20 47.36
C GLU A 66 -51.76 21.44 46.63
N SER A 67 -51.38 22.48 47.37
CA SER A 67 -50.74 23.68 46.80
C SER A 67 -49.31 23.38 46.33
N MET A 68 -48.55 22.61 47.13
CA MET A 68 -47.20 22.18 46.79
C MET A 68 -47.19 21.20 45.61
N GLU A 69 -48.15 20.28 45.52
CA GLU A 69 -48.32 19.42 44.34
C GLU A 69 -48.65 20.22 43.08
N ARG A 70 -49.57 21.20 43.17
CA ARG A 70 -49.89 22.07 42.02
C ARG A 70 -48.66 22.86 41.55
N LYS A 71 -47.85 23.39 42.49
CA LYS A 71 -46.56 24.03 42.18
C LYS A 71 -45.55 23.06 41.56
N ARG A 72 -45.46 21.83 42.07
CA ARG A 72 -44.58 20.79 41.53
C ARG A 72 -44.96 20.42 40.09
N ARG A 73 -46.24 20.16 39.81
CA ARG A 73 -46.72 19.85 38.45
C ARG A 73 -46.55 21.03 37.48
N MET A 74 -46.63 22.27 37.97
CA MET A 74 -46.27 23.48 37.20
C MET A 74 -44.77 23.50 36.87
N MET A 75 -43.89 23.27 37.85
CA MET A 75 -42.44 23.22 37.66
C MET A 75 -42.01 22.10 36.71
N GLU A 76 -42.61 20.92 36.81
CA GLU A 76 -42.36 19.78 35.92
C GLU A 76 -42.75 20.13 34.48
N LYS A 77 -43.95 20.70 34.26
CA LYS A 77 -44.36 21.21 32.93
C LYS A 77 -43.48 22.34 32.40
N GLU A 78 -43.00 23.23 33.26
CA GLU A 78 -42.11 24.32 32.83
C GLU A 78 -40.73 23.78 32.44
N ALA A 79 -40.22 22.76 33.15
CA ALA A 79 -39.01 22.05 32.79
C ALA A 79 -39.16 21.30 31.45
N GLU A 80 -40.28 20.62 31.21
CA GLU A 80 -40.58 19.98 29.92
C GLU A 80 -40.65 21.01 28.78
N VAL A 81 -41.28 22.17 28.99
CA VAL A 81 -41.35 23.24 27.99
C VAL A 81 -39.98 23.86 27.73
N ARG A 82 -39.12 24.01 28.75
CA ARG A 82 -37.73 24.42 28.55
C ARG A 82 -36.93 23.38 27.77
N ALA A 83 -37.01 22.10 28.13
CA ALA A 83 -36.34 21.02 27.42
C ALA A 83 -36.74 20.96 25.93
N ARG A 84 -38.03 21.10 25.61
CA ARG A 84 -38.51 21.17 24.21
C ARG A 84 -38.01 22.40 23.47
N ARG A 85 -37.90 23.56 24.13
CA ARG A 85 -37.32 24.78 23.54
C ARG A 85 -35.82 24.63 23.29
N GLU A 86 -35.09 24.01 24.22
CA GLU A 86 -33.66 23.71 24.08
C GLU A 86 -33.41 22.71 22.93
N GLN A 87 -34.24 21.67 22.80
CA GLN A 87 -34.21 20.73 21.67
C GLN A 87 -34.49 21.44 20.34
N SER A 88 -35.55 22.24 20.25
CA SER A 88 -35.90 22.98 19.03
C SER A 88 -34.83 24.03 18.65
N ALA A 89 -34.20 24.68 19.63
CA ALA A 89 -33.08 25.59 19.38
C ALA A 89 -31.84 24.83 18.85
N MET A 90 -31.51 23.68 19.44
CA MET A 90 -30.42 22.82 18.99
C MET A 90 -30.66 22.24 17.59
N GLU A 91 -31.89 21.88 17.25
CA GLU A 91 -32.27 21.43 15.90
C GLU A 91 -32.10 22.55 14.87
N MET A 92 -32.55 23.78 15.18
CA MET A 92 -32.34 24.95 14.32
C MET A 92 -30.85 25.31 14.15
N GLU A 93 -30.03 25.17 15.20
CA GLU A 93 -28.56 25.32 15.08
C GLU A 93 -27.97 24.28 14.12
N LEU A 94 -28.32 23.00 14.27
CA LEU A 94 -27.82 21.92 13.42
C LEU A 94 -28.31 22.04 11.96
N ASP A 95 -29.53 22.53 11.72
CA ASP A 95 -30.05 22.78 10.37
C ASP A 95 -29.41 24.02 9.72
N ALA A 96 -29.13 25.07 10.49
CA ALA A 96 -28.34 26.21 10.01
C ALA A 96 -26.91 25.76 9.64
N GLU A 97 -26.31 24.87 10.43
CA GLU A 97 -24.99 24.30 10.13
C GLU A 97 -25.02 23.34 8.93
N ARG A 98 -26.04 22.48 8.78
CA ARG A 98 -26.26 21.68 7.55
C ARG A 98 -26.24 22.55 6.30
N GLN A 99 -26.81 23.74 6.35
CA GLN A 99 -26.78 24.69 5.24
C GLN A 99 -25.41 25.39 5.11
N ALA A 100 -24.88 25.94 6.21
CA ALA A 100 -23.65 26.75 6.23
C ALA A 100 -22.35 25.98 5.97
N LEU A 101 -22.27 24.69 6.32
CA LEU A 101 -21.08 23.83 6.20
C LEU A 101 -20.77 23.45 4.73
N LEU A 102 -20.64 24.43 3.84
CA LEU A 102 -20.48 24.26 2.38
C LEU A 102 -19.20 24.95 1.87
N SER A 103 -18.29 25.32 2.77
CA SER A 103 -16.99 25.87 2.41
C SER A 103 -15.97 24.75 2.26
N GLY A 104 -15.28 24.70 1.12
CA GLY A 104 -14.27 23.67 0.84
C GLY A 104 -13.15 23.59 1.89
N ASN A 105 -12.94 24.68 2.65
CA ASN A 105 -12.00 24.75 3.77
C ASN A 105 -12.34 23.75 4.89
N GLU A 106 -13.62 23.46 5.15
CA GLU A 106 -14.03 22.56 6.25
C GLU A 106 -13.69 21.10 5.94
N MET A 107 -13.83 20.70 4.67
CA MET A 107 -13.41 19.38 4.20
C MET A 107 -11.88 19.20 4.31
N VAL A 108 -11.11 20.28 4.17
CA VAL A 108 -9.64 20.27 4.36
C VAL A 108 -9.28 20.18 5.84
N ASN A 109 -9.93 20.98 6.70
CA ASN A 109 -9.68 20.98 8.15
C ASN A 109 -10.04 19.62 8.79
N ASN A 110 -11.08 18.96 8.29
CA ASN A 110 -11.61 17.73 8.87
C ASN A 110 -11.11 16.43 8.21
N GLN A 111 -10.03 16.47 7.41
CA GLN A 111 -9.42 15.27 6.79
C GLN A 111 -9.02 14.16 7.79
N HIS A 112 -8.90 14.48 9.07
CA HIS A 112 -8.64 13.51 10.14
C HIS A 112 -9.83 12.57 10.42
N LEU A 113 -11.07 12.97 10.10
CA LEU A 113 -12.28 12.17 10.28
C LEU A 113 -12.21 10.85 9.51
N GLU A 114 -12.63 9.76 10.13
CA GLU A 114 -12.56 8.42 9.51
C GLU A 114 -13.59 8.25 8.39
N SER A 115 -14.79 8.81 8.56
CA SER A 115 -15.79 8.76 7.50
C SER A 115 -15.33 9.51 6.24
N LEU A 116 -14.70 10.67 6.38
CA LEU A 116 -14.16 11.42 5.23
C LEU A 116 -13.02 10.67 4.51
N ARG A 117 -12.11 10.03 5.25
CA ARG A 117 -11.05 9.18 4.67
C ARG A 117 -11.63 7.96 3.94
N LYS A 118 -12.68 7.33 4.49
CA LYS A 118 -13.38 6.20 3.87
C LYS A 118 -14.17 6.60 2.61
N ILE A 119 -14.83 7.75 2.62
CA ILE A 119 -15.48 8.34 1.44
C ILE A 119 -14.46 8.55 0.31
N ASN A 120 -13.30 9.14 0.62
CA ASN A 120 -12.24 9.36 -0.36
C ASN A 120 -11.61 8.05 -0.88
N SER A 121 -11.45 7.04 -0.02
CA SER A 121 -10.99 5.72 -0.46
C SER A 121 -11.99 5.06 -1.45
N LEU A 122 -13.29 5.14 -1.14
CA LEU A 122 -14.34 4.60 -2.01
C LEU A 122 -14.51 5.39 -3.32
N SER A 123 -14.32 6.71 -3.32
CA SER A 123 -14.39 7.52 -4.54
C SER A 123 -13.22 7.23 -5.49
N VAL A 124 -11.99 7.14 -4.97
CA VAL A 124 -10.80 6.74 -5.74
C VAL A 124 -10.96 5.31 -6.28
N ALA A 125 -11.46 4.37 -5.48
CA ALA A 125 -11.71 3.00 -5.94
C ALA A 125 -12.74 2.96 -7.09
N ALA A 126 -13.83 3.75 -7.00
CA ALA A 126 -14.86 3.80 -8.04
C ALA A 126 -14.31 4.33 -9.38
N ILE A 127 -13.50 5.40 -9.35
CA ILE A 127 -12.81 5.93 -10.53
C ILE A 127 -11.81 4.89 -11.08
N GLY A 128 -11.04 4.25 -10.19
CA GLY A 128 -10.07 3.21 -10.56
C GLY A 128 -10.70 2.04 -11.30
N TYR A 129 -11.85 1.53 -10.83
CA TYR A 129 -12.55 0.44 -11.50
C TYR A 129 -13.08 0.82 -12.88
N GLN A 130 -13.63 2.04 -13.04
CA GLN A 130 -14.04 2.55 -14.35
C GLN A 130 -12.86 2.65 -15.32
N LEU A 131 -11.73 3.19 -14.86
CA LEU A 131 -10.50 3.29 -15.67
C LEU A 131 -9.95 1.91 -16.05
N CYS A 132 -9.99 0.93 -15.14
CA CYS A 132 -9.58 -0.44 -15.44
C CYS A 132 -10.47 -1.08 -16.52
N ASP A 133 -11.77 -0.75 -16.59
CA ASP A 133 -12.66 -1.28 -17.62
C ASP A 133 -12.47 -0.59 -18.98
N SER A 134 -12.31 0.74 -19.03
CA SER A 134 -12.00 1.43 -20.29
C SER A 134 -10.64 1.02 -20.86
N LEU A 135 -9.64 0.78 -20.00
CA LEU A 135 -8.34 0.22 -20.42
C LEU A 135 -8.47 -1.20 -21.00
N LYS A 136 -9.36 -2.05 -20.47
CA LYS A 136 -9.64 -3.38 -21.06
C LYS A 136 -10.31 -3.26 -22.43
N GLU A 137 -11.21 -2.31 -22.61
CA GLU A 137 -11.87 -2.05 -23.90
C GLU A 137 -10.85 -1.59 -24.94
N HIS A 138 -10.03 -0.58 -24.63
CA HIS A 138 -8.93 -0.17 -25.50
C HIS A 138 -7.91 -1.29 -25.76
N GLN A 139 -7.66 -2.19 -24.81
CA GLN A 139 -6.80 -3.35 -25.05
C GLN A 139 -7.44 -4.34 -26.05
N ARG A 140 -8.76 -4.55 -26.01
CA ARG A 140 -9.48 -5.36 -27.01
C ARG A 140 -9.43 -4.70 -28.39
N GLU A 141 -9.67 -3.39 -28.47
CA GLU A 141 -9.57 -2.62 -29.72
C GLU A 141 -8.18 -2.74 -30.34
N ARG A 142 -7.11 -2.54 -29.55
CA ARG A 142 -5.72 -2.72 -30.01
C ARG A 142 -5.47 -4.12 -30.56
N LYS A 143 -5.91 -5.16 -29.87
CA LYS A 143 -5.80 -6.56 -30.36
C LYS A 143 -6.56 -6.79 -31.67
N ILE A 144 -7.72 -6.15 -31.87
CA ILE A 144 -8.47 -6.23 -33.13
C ILE A 144 -7.71 -5.50 -34.27
N VAL A 145 -7.04 -4.38 -33.98
CA VAL A 145 -6.21 -3.67 -34.97
C VAL A 145 -4.94 -4.46 -35.30
N GLU A 146 -4.26 -4.99 -34.29
CA GLU A 146 -3.04 -5.82 -34.40
C GLU A 146 -3.33 -7.08 -35.23
N THR A 147 -4.34 -7.87 -34.85
CA THR A 147 -4.73 -9.06 -35.64
C THR A 147 -5.15 -8.73 -37.07
N ARG A 148 -5.77 -7.56 -37.34
CA ARG A 148 -6.05 -7.11 -38.71
C ARG A 148 -4.77 -6.79 -39.48
N TYR A 149 -3.81 -6.13 -38.83
CA TYR A 149 -2.51 -5.80 -39.41
C TYR A 149 -1.72 -7.07 -39.76
N ASP A 150 -1.68 -8.05 -38.85
CA ASP A 150 -1.01 -9.35 -39.04
C ASP A 150 -1.63 -10.12 -40.22
N ASN A 151 -2.97 -10.23 -40.25
CA ASN A 151 -3.69 -10.87 -41.36
C ASN A 151 -3.38 -10.23 -42.74
N VAL A 152 -3.18 -8.91 -42.79
CA VAL A 152 -2.77 -8.20 -44.01
C VAL A 152 -1.32 -8.54 -44.39
N HIS A 153 -0.42 -8.62 -43.41
CA HIS A 153 0.99 -8.99 -43.64
C HIS A 153 1.13 -10.43 -44.12
N ASP A 154 0.46 -11.38 -43.46
CA ASP A 154 0.42 -12.79 -43.88
C ASP A 154 -0.12 -12.93 -45.31
N SER A 155 -1.15 -12.16 -45.69
CA SER A 155 -1.69 -12.13 -47.06
C SER A 155 -0.69 -11.57 -48.09
N ILE A 156 0.16 -10.62 -47.70
CA ILE A 156 1.25 -10.11 -48.56
C ILE A 156 2.36 -11.16 -48.69
N MET A 157 2.85 -11.73 -47.59
CA MET A 157 3.90 -12.75 -47.61
C MET A 157 3.46 -14.01 -48.38
N GLU A 158 2.19 -14.41 -48.27
CA GLU A 158 1.63 -15.53 -49.02
C GLU A 158 1.52 -15.23 -50.53
N ARG A 159 1.19 -13.99 -50.91
CA ARG A 159 1.21 -13.55 -52.32
C ARG A 159 2.62 -13.62 -52.90
N ASP A 160 3.62 -13.13 -52.17
CA ASP A 160 5.02 -13.15 -52.61
C ASP A 160 5.56 -14.58 -52.69
N ARG A 161 5.21 -15.44 -51.73
CA ARG A 161 5.52 -16.88 -51.77
C ARG A 161 4.95 -17.55 -53.03
N ARG A 162 3.69 -17.27 -53.37
CA ARG A 162 3.05 -17.79 -54.60
C ARG A 162 3.71 -17.25 -55.86
N CYS A 163 4.00 -15.95 -55.92
CA CYS A 163 4.69 -15.31 -57.04
C CYS A 163 6.08 -15.94 -57.29
N ASN A 164 6.87 -16.13 -56.23
CA ASN A 164 8.20 -16.75 -56.33
C ASN A 164 8.13 -18.22 -56.75
N ASN A 165 7.13 -18.98 -56.27
CA ASN A 165 6.91 -20.36 -56.72
C ASN A 165 6.45 -20.42 -58.19
N GLN A 166 5.65 -19.46 -58.66
CA GLN A 166 5.25 -19.41 -60.06
C GLN A 166 6.44 -19.11 -60.97
N LYS A 167 7.24 -18.07 -60.65
CA LYS A 167 8.47 -17.74 -61.39
C LYS A 167 9.41 -18.94 -61.55
N ARG A 168 9.64 -19.72 -60.48
CA ARG A 168 10.45 -20.94 -60.55
C ARG A 168 9.88 -21.99 -61.52
N LYS A 169 8.56 -22.20 -61.52
CA LYS A 169 7.91 -23.10 -62.49
C LYS A 169 8.03 -22.58 -63.92
N ASP A 170 7.90 -21.27 -64.12
CA ASP A 170 8.05 -20.64 -65.42
C ASP A 170 9.49 -20.81 -65.93
N ASP A 171 10.50 -20.54 -65.09
CA ASP A 171 11.93 -20.76 -65.37
C ASP A 171 12.24 -22.24 -65.69
N GLU A 172 11.70 -23.17 -64.91
CA GLU A 172 11.82 -24.61 -65.15
C GLU A 172 11.19 -25.03 -66.48
N SER A 173 10.04 -24.44 -66.85
CA SER A 173 9.36 -24.71 -68.12
C SER A 173 10.16 -24.18 -69.31
N ILE A 174 10.77 -22.99 -69.20
CA ILE A 174 11.66 -22.41 -70.21
C ILE A 174 12.92 -23.26 -70.35
N ALA A 175 13.50 -23.71 -69.23
CA ALA A 175 14.66 -24.60 -69.24
C ALA A 175 14.33 -26.00 -69.80
N PHE A 176 13.09 -26.48 -69.65
CA PHE A 176 12.61 -27.70 -70.29
C PHE A 176 12.44 -27.51 -71.80
N ALA A 177 11.79 -26.43 -72.25
CA ALA A 177 11.63 -26.10 -73.67
C ALA A 177 12.98 -26.05 -74.40
N LYS A 178 13.95 -25.29 -73.87
CA LYS A 178 15.32 -25.21 -74.42
C LYS A 178 16.04 -26.56 -74.49
N ARG A 179 15.80 -27.47 -73.53
CA ARG A 179 16.34 -28.84 -73.56
C ARG A 179 15.68 -29.69 -74.65
N MET A 180 14.38 -29.51 -74.90
CA MET A 180 13.67 -30.19 -75.99
C MET A 180 14.12 -29.67 -77.37
N GLU A 181 14.29 -28.36 -77.55
CA GLU A 181 14.86 -27.76 -78.76
C GLU A 181 16.28 -28.29 -79.04
N ALA A 182 17.16 -28.25 -78.03
CA ALA A 182 18.52 -28.78 -78.16
C ALA A 182 18.54 -30.29 -78.50
N ARG A 183 17.63 -31.07 -77.92
CA ARG A 183 17.45 -32.48 -78.26
C ARG A 183 17.03 -32.67 -79.72
N GLN A 184 16.04 -31.91 -80.21
CA GLN A 184 15.60 -31.98 -81.60
C GLN A 184 16.74 -31.63 -82.58
N MET A 185 17.54 -30.61 -82.27
CA MET A 185 18.72 -30.26 -83.08
C MET A 185 19.75 -31.39 -83.13
N LEU A 186 19.99 -32.09 -82.01
CA LEU A 186 20.89 -33.27 -81.99
C LEU A 186 20.31 -34.46 -82.77
N GLU A 187 19.00 -34.71 -82.67
CA GLU A 187 18.32 -35.77 -83.44
C GLU A 187 18.44 -35.51 -84.96
N VAL A 188 18.30 -34.26 -85.40
CA VAL A 188 18.55 -33.86 -86.81
C VAL A 188 20.02 -34.09 -87.20
N GLN A 189 20.98 -33.64 -86.39
CA GLN A 189 22.41 -33.84 -86.68
C GLN A 189 22.82 -35.32 -86.74
N ILE A 190 22.23 -36.18 -85.90
CA ILE A 190 22.45 -37.63 -85.93
C ILE A 190 21.90 -38.22 -87.24
N ALA A 191 20.68 -37.83 -87.65
CA ALA A 191 20.08 -38.27 -88.90
C ALA A 191 20.87 -37.80 -90.13
N GLU A 192 21.43 -36.58 -90.11
CA GLU A 192 22.32 -36.08 -91.16
C GLU A 192 23.63 -36.86 -91.25
N ARG A 193 24.28 -37.15 -90.12
CA ARG A 193 25.49 -38.01 -90.09
C ARG A 193 25.20 -39.42 -90.57
N GLN A 194 24.07 -40.02 -90.19
CA GLN A 194 23.65 -41.33 -90.70
C GLN A 194 23.47 -41.30 -92.24
N ARG A 195 22.84 -40.26 -92.79
CA ARG A 195 22.72 -40.08 -94.24
C ARG A 195 24.08 -39.88 -94.93
N GLN A 196 25.05 -39.24 -94.27
CA GLN A 196 26.41 -39.11 -94.78
C GLN A 196 27.13 -40.48 -94.79
N LEU A 197 27.08 -41.22 -93.68
CA LEU A 197 27.67 -42.56 -93.59
C LEU A 197 27.14 -43.51 -94.66
N ILE A 198 25.82 -43.51 -94.90
CA ILE A 198 25.19 -44.33 -95.96
C ILE A 198 25.74 -43.94 -97.35
N ARG A 199 25.90 -42.65 -97.66
CA ARG A 199 26.48 -42.20 -98.93
C ARG A 199 27.96 -42.59 -99.08
N ASP A 200 28.72 -42.55 -97.98
CA ASP A 200 30.13 -42.94 -97.97
C ASP A 200 30.29 -44.47 -98.14
N GLU A 201 29.35 -45.26 -97.61
CA GLU A 201 29.25 -46.70 -97.84
C GLU A 201 28.85 -47.01 -99.29
N GLU A 202 27.82 -46.35 -99.83
CA GLU A 202 27.43 -46.43 -101.25
C GLU A 202 28.59 -46.07 -102.20
N ALA A 203 29.38 -45.03 -101.87
CA ALA A 203 30.55 -44.64 -102.64
C ALA A 203 31.66 -45.70 -102.60
N LYS A 204 31.97 -46.27 -101.43
CA LYS A 204 32.92 -47.39 -101.28
C LYS A 204 32.47 -48.64 -102.02
N ASP A 205 31.18 -48.94 -102.04
CA ASP A 205 30.61 -50.04 -102.80
C ASP A 205 30.79 -49.85 -104.31
N ILE A 206 30.57 -48.62 -104.81
CA ILE A 206 30.81 -48.26 -106.21
C ILE A 206 32.30 -48.37 -106.57
N GLU A 207 33.20 -47.89 -105.71
CA GLU A 207 34.65 -48.02 -105.89
C GLU A 207 35.10 -49.49 -105.86
N SER A 208 34.59 -50.28 -104.92
CA SER A 208 34.89 -51.71 -104.81
C SER A 208 34.45 -52.49 -106.05
N ARG A 209 33.27 -52.16 -106.63
CA ARG A 209 32.81 -52.72 -107.90
C ARG A 209 33.73 -52.34 -109.06
N LYS A 210 34.13 -51.07 -109.17
CA LYS A 210 35.10 -50.61 -110.20
C LYS A 210 36.44 -51.33 -110.09
N ILE A 211 36.96 -51.50 -108.88
CA ILE A 211 38.22 -52.23 -108.62
C ILE A 211 38.07 -53.71 -109.00
N LEU A 212 36.95 -54.34 -108.66
CA LEU A 212 36.68 -55.74 -109.02
C LEU A 212 36.55 -55.93 -110.53
N ASP A 213 35.93 -55.00 -111.25
CA ASP A 213 35.87 -55.05 -112.72
C ASP A 213 37.23 -54.79 -113.38
N LEU A 214 38.07 -53.93 -112.80
CA LEU A 214 39.47 -53.76 -113.22
C LEU A 214 40.29 -55.05 -113.00
N TYR A 215 40.10 -55.75 -111.87
CA TYR A 215 40.73 -57.04 -111.63
C TYR A 215 40.29 -58.11 -112.65
N LYS A 216 39.01 -58.15 -113.04
CA LYS A 216 38.55 -59.04 -114.13
C LYS A 216 39.20 -58.71 -115.47
N GLN A 217 39.40 -57.42 -115.78
CA GLN A 217 40.11 -57.00 -116.99
C GLN A 217 41.56 -57.48 -116.95
N TYR A 218 42.27 -57.27 -115.84
CA TYR A 218 43.63 -57.80 -115.66
C TYR A 218 43.68 -59.33 -115.71
N GLU A 219 42.70 -60.06 -115.19
CA GLU A 219 42.66 -61.53 -115.30
C GLU A 219 42.54 -61.98 -116.76
N VAL A 220 41.73 -61.29 -117.57
CA VAL A 220 41.61 -61.55 -119.02
C VAL A 220 42.90 -61.18 -119.76
N GLU A 221 43.57 -60.09 -119.40
CA GLU A 221 44.87 -59.72 -119.97
C GLU A 221 45.98 -60.70 -119.59
N GLU A 222 46.06 -61.12 -118.33
CA GLU A 222 47.03 -62.13 -117.87
C GLU A 222 46.76 -63.48 -118.52
N ARG A 223 45.50 -63.92 -118.67
CA ARG A 223 45.18 -65.13 -119.46
C ARG A 223 45.75 -65.03 -120.88
N LYS A 224 45.50 -63.92 -121.60
CA LYS A 224 46.08 -63.66 -122.93
C LYS A 224 47.61 -63.64 -122.93
N LYS A 225 48.25 -63.03 -121.92
CA LYS A 225 49.72 -63.06 -121.77
C LYS A 225 50.23 -64.48 -121.52
N THR A 226 49.55 -65.30 -120.71
CA THR A 226 49.96 -66.68 -120.46
C THR A 226 49.78 -67.57 -121.70
N GLU A 227 48.78 -67.30 -122.54
CA GLU A 227 48.62 -67.96 -123.85
C GLU A 227 49.76 -67.58 -124.79
N GLN A 228 50.03 -66.28 -124.99
CA GLN A 228 51.18 -65.80 -125.77
C GLN A 228 52.53 -66.28 -125.21
N HIS A 229 52.65 -66.42 -123.89
CA HIS A 229 53.84 -66.94 -123.24
C HIS A 229 53.97 -68.46 -123.44
N ARG A 230 52.87 -69.21 -123.51
CA ARG A 230 52.88 -70.64 -123.89
C ARG A 230 53.29 -70.84 -125.34
N GLU A 231 52.79 -70.03 -126.26
CA GLU A 231 53.22 -70.03 -127.67
C GLU A 231 54.74 -69.76 -127.76
N LYS A 232 55.21 -68.66 -127.15
CA LYS A 232 56.64 -68.34 -127.06
C LYS A 232 57.46 -69.39 -126.31
N GLN A 233 56.90 -70.08 -125.32
CA GLN A 233 57.57 -71.18 -124.64
C GLN A 233 57.67 -72.43 -125.51
N MET A 234 56.72 -72.71 -126.42
CA MET A 234 56.88 -73.79 -127.39
C MET A 234 57.99 -73.45 -128.41
N GLU A 235 58.02 -72.22 -128.92
CA GLU A 235 59.11 -71.73 -129.78
C GLU A 235 60.46 -71.75 -129.07
N MET A 236 60.51 -71.28 -127.82
CA MET A 236 61.73 -71.25 -127.02
C MET A 236 62.15 -72.65 -126.57
N MET A 237 61.24 -73.59 -126.25
CA MET A 237 61.64 -74.97 -125.93
C MET A 237 62.25 -75.67 -127.13
N ARG A 238 61.79 -75.37 -128.36
CA ARG A 238 62.46 -75.83 -129.58
C ARG A 238 63.90 -75.28 -129.69
N GLN A 239 64.16 -74.03 -129.30
CA GLN A 239 65.51 -73.44 -129.26
C GLN A 239 66.35 -73.85 -128.03
N VAL A 240 65.69 -74.22 -126.92
CA VAL A 240 66.36 -74.64 -125.67
C VAL A 240 66.72 -76.12 -125.70
N THR A 241 66.00 -76.96 -126.43
CA THR A 241 66.52 -78.29 -126.80
C THR A 241 67.82 -78.15 -127.61
N GLU A 242 67.88 -77.23 -128.58
CA GLU A 242 69.09 -76.94 -129.37
C GLU A 242 70.26 -76.29 -128.58
N THR A 243 70.05 -75.86 -127.32
CA THR A 243 71.08 -75.17 -126.51
C THR A 243 71.37 -75.79 -125.14
N ASN A 244 70.48 -76.56 -124.54
CA ASN A 244 70.83 -77.42 -123.40
C ASN A 244 71.73 -78.59 -123.82
N GLU A 245 71.68 -78.98 -125.10
CA GLU A 245 72.71 -79.80 -125.76
C GLU A 245 74.11 -79.16 -125.74
N ARG A 246 74.24 -77.85 -125.40
CA ARG A 246 75.53 -77.13 -125.27
C ARG A 246 75.92 -76.71 -123.84
N ILE A 247 74.98 -76.54 -122.91
CA ILE A 247 75.27 -75.99 -121.55
C ILE A 247 75.57 -77.08 -120.50
N LYS A 248 75.21 -78.33 -120.78
CA LYS A 248 75.61 -79.49 -119.97
C LYS A 248 77.14 -79.55 -119.74
N ASP A 249 77.90 -78.91 -120.60
CA ASP A 249 79.36 -78.93 -120.68
C ASP A 249 80.09 -77.97 -119.69
N MET A 250 79.44 -77.27 -118.73
CA MET A 250 80.07 -76.11 -118.03
C MET A 250 80.09 -75.96 -116.48
N LYS A 251 79.20 -76.52 -115.63
CA LYS A 251 78.74 -75.80 -114.40
C LYS A 251 79.25 -76.22 -112.98
N GLU A 252 80.37 -76.92 -112.81
CA GLU A 252 80.76 -77.59 -111.54
C GLU A 252 81.53 -76.74 -110.46
N GLN A 253 80.95 -75.65 -109.87
CA GLN A 253 81.71 -74.68 -109.01
C GLN A 253 81.15 -74.21 -107.61
N MET A 254 81.00 -72.89 -107.32
CA MET A 254 81.19 -72.23 -105.98
C MET A 254 79.95 -72.00 -105.04
N LEU A 255 80.16 -71.59 -103.76
CA LEU A 255 79.07 -71.29 -102.78
C LEU A 255 79.21 -70.19 -101.65
N ILE A 256 80.02 -70.38 -100.58
CA ILE A 256 79.72 -69.87 -99.18
C ILE A 256 80.37 -68.51 -98.77
N ARG A 257 79.76 -67.70 -97.86
CA ARG A 257 80.46 -66.69 -97.00
C ARG A 257 79.78 -66.30 -95.64
N ASP A 258 80.18 -65.16 -95.02
CA ASP A 258 80.21 -64.86 -93.56
C ASP A 258 79.07 -63.98 -92.94
N LYS A 259 79.03 -63.81 -91.59
CA LYS A 259 77.99 -63.07 -90.80
C LYS A 259 78.40 -62.73 -89.33
N LYS A 260 78.10 -61.54 -88.74
CA LYS A 260 78.34 -61.24 -87.27
C LYS A 260 77.70 -59.96 -86.61
N GLU A 261 77.57 -59.99 -85.26
CA GLU A 261 77.50 -58.90 -84.19
C GLU A 261 76.25 -58.01 -83.94
N GLU A 262 76.22 -57.23 -82.81
CA GLU A 262 74.97 -56.98 -82.02
C GLU A 262 74.72 -55.65 -81.17
N ILE A 263 75.25 -55.44 -79.94
CA ILE A 263 74.39 -55.22 -78.71
C ILE A 263 74.02 -53.80 -78.04
N ALA A 264 74.48 -53.40 -76.82
CA ALA A 264 73.64 -52.76 -75.74
C ALA A 264 74.06 -51.42 -75.02
N ALA A 265 73.11 -50.71 -74.35
CA ALA A 265 73.28 -49.60 -73.36
C ALA A 265 72.00 -49.29 -72.48
N ALA A 266 72.06 -48.89 -71.18
CA ALA A 266 70.85 -48.80 -70.28
C ALA A 266 70.81 -48.07 -68.86
N ALA A 267 71.47 -46.92 -68.52
CA ALA A 267 71.76 -46.59 -67.07
C ALA A 267 71.25 -45.30 -66.31
N TYR A 268 70.60 -44.27 -66.88
CA TYR A 268 70.68 -42.88 -66.30
C TYR A 268 69.58 -42.34 -65.32
N LEU A 269 68.40 -42.96 -65.16
CA LEU A 269 67.15 -42.19 -64.90
C LEU A 269 66.62 -42.03 -63.43
N ARG A 270 67.41 -42.19 -62.35
CA ARG A 270 66.86 -42.50 -61.00
C ARG A 270 66.80 -41.42 -59.88
N ASN A 271 67.31 -40.19 -60.05
CA ASN A 271 67.71 -39.35 -58.87
C ASN A 271 66.94 -38.04 -58.52
N LYS A 272 65.83 -37.63 -59.16
CA LYS A 272 65.36 -36.21 -59.11
C LYS A 272 64.08 -35.87 -58.31
N VAL A 273 63.61 -36.67 -57.35
CA VAL A 273 62.22 -36.55 -56.81
C VAL A 273 62.09 -36.13 -55.33
N LEU A 274 63.18 -36.07 -54.55
CA LEU A 274 63.10 -36.08 -53.07
C LEU A 274 63.12 -34.71 -52.32
N GLU A 275 63.09 -33.55 -52.98
CA GLU A 275 63.61 -32.30 -52.35
C GLU A 275 62.61 -31.17 -52.01
N GLU A 276 61.35 -31.15 -52.49
CA GLU A 276 60.51 -29.93 -52.44
C GLU A 276 59.35 -29.89 -51.43
N GLU A 277 58.98 -31.00 -50.75
CA GLU A 277 57.70 -31.07 -50.02
C GLU A 277 57.70 -30.45 -48.60
N ALA A 278 58.84 -29.97 -48.09
CA ALA A 278 59.02 -29.67 -46.65
C ALA A 278 58.71 -28.23 -46.18
N LYS A 279 58.44 -27.26 -47.05
CA LYS A 279 58.53 -25.81 -46.68
C LYS A 279 57.20 -25.05 -46.44
N LEU A 280 56.03 -25.66 -46.60
CA LEU A 280 54.75 -24.91 -46.64
C LEU A 280 53.87 -24.92 -45.37
N ASN A 281 54.22 -25.64 -44.30
CA ASN A 281 53.30 -25.87 -43.17
C ASN A 281 53.36 -24.87 -41.99
N GLU A 282 54.34 -23.95 -41.91
CA GLU A 282 54.61 -23.23 -40.65
C GLU A 282 53.81 -21.92 -40.44
N ASN A 283 53.44 -21.20 -41.51
CA ASN A 283 53.02 -19.78 -41.40
C ASN A 283 51.53 -19.52 -41.15
N ALA A 284 50.67 -20.54 -41.00
CA ALA A 284 49.22 -20.36 -40.92
C ALA A 284 48.63 -20.16 -39.50
N ARG A 285 49.39 -20.43 -38.42
CA ARG A 285 48.80 -20.62 -37.07
C ARG A 285 48.77 -19.38 -36.16
N ILE A 286 49.55 -18.33 -36.45
CA ILE A 286 49.85 -17.25 -35.49
C ILE A 286 48.79 -16.12 -35.47
N ARG A 287 47.94 -15.97 -36.50
CA ARG A 287 47.01 -14.83 -36.60
C ARG A 287 45.67 -14.95 -35.85
N LYS A 288 45.30 -16.12 -35.30
CA LYS A 288 44.01 -16.32 -34.59
C LYS A 288 44.01 -15.96 -33.09
N LEU A 289 45.11 -15.49 -32.52
CA LEU A 289 45.25 -15.25 -31.07
C LEU A 289 45.00 -13.80 -30.60
N LYS A 290 44.76 -12.83 -31.50
CA LYS A 290 44.74 -11.39 -31.14
C LYS A 290 43.37 -10.69 -31.05
N GLU A 291 42.25 -11.36 -31.34
CA GLU A 291 40.93 -10.70 -31.40
C GLU A 291 39.92 -11.06 -30.27
N LEU A 292 40.18 -12.08 -29.45
CA LEU A 292 39.10 -12.69 -28.62
C LEU A 292 39.10 -12.34 -27.12
N ARG A 293 39.70 -11.21 -26.67
CA ARG A 293 39.52 -10.81 -25.25
C ARG A 293 39.66 -9.33 -24.84
N ILE A 294 39.48 -8.40 -25.78
CA ILE A 294 39.31 -6.97 -25.45
C ILE A 294 38.00 -6.70 -24.67
N ALA A 295 37.11 -7.69 -24.56
CA ALA A 295 35.88 -7.63 -23.75
C ALA A 295 36.08 -7.77 -22.22
N LYS A 296 37.28 -8.12 -21.71
CA LYS A 296 37.46 -8.41 -20.27
C LYS A 296 37.76 -7.19 -19.37
N LEU A 297 37.87 -5.99 -19.95
CA LEU A 297 38.37 -4.78 -19.26
C LEU A 297 37.29 -3.77 -18.84
N ARG A 298 35.98 -4.06 -19.06
CA ARG A 298 34.88 -3.14 -18.69
C ARG A 298 33.85 -3.71 -17.70
N ALA A 299 33.82 -5.02 -17.46
CA ALA A 299 32.85 -5.65 -16.55
C ALA A 299 33.33 -5.78 -15.09
N GLN A 300 34.48 -5.18 -14.73
CA GLN A 300 35.15 -5.39 -13.44
C GLN A 300 35.28 -4.11 -12.58
N GLN A 301 34.84 -2.95 -13.09
CA GLN A 301 34.90 -1.67 -12.37
C GLN A 301 33.55 -1.25 -11.75
N GLU A 302 32.44 -1.79 -12.22
CA GLU A 302 31.08 -1.45 -11.74
C GLU A 302 30.70 -2.15 -10.42
N LYS A 303 31.55 -3.05 -9.90
CA LYS A 303 31.29 -3.84 -8.67
C LYS A 303 32.15 -3.40 -7.47
N ALA A 304 32.72 -2.20 -7.54
CA ALA A 304 33.64 -1.65 -6.53
C ALA A 304 33.13 -0.36 -5.85
N GLN A 305 32.03 0.25 -6.33
CA GLN A 305 31.49 1.50 -5.76
C GLN A 305 30.45 1.30 -4.63
N ASP A 306 29.94 0.09 -4.41
CA ASP A 306 29.01 -0.23 -3.30
C ASP A 306 29.73 -0.65 -1.99
N LYS A 307 30.92 -0.11 -1.72
CA LYS A 307 31.72 -0.46 -0.52
C LYS A 307 32.08 0.70 0.41
N GLU A 308 31.62 1.91 0.11
CA GLU A 308 31.80 3.09 0.97
C GLU A 308 30.56 3.39 1.86
N ALA A 309 29.44 2.68 1.65
CA ALA A 309 28.19 2.89 2.38
C ALA A 309 28.07 2.21 3.76
N LEU A 310 29.18 1.69 4.32
CA LEU A 310 29.13 0.76 5.49
C LEU A 310 30.19 1.02 6.57
N GLN A 311 30.73 2.24 6.67
CA GLN A 311 31.74 2.59 7.68
C GLN A 311 31.41 3.78 8.60
N ASP A 312 30.23 4.41 8.47
CA ASP A 312 29.86 5.57 9.30
C ASP A 312 28.88 5.25 10.47
N GLU A 313 28.47 3.98 10.61
CA GLU A 313 27.49 3.57 11.63
C GLU A 313 28.11 3.16 12.99
N ILE A 314 29.44 2.99 13.05
CA ILE A 314 30.14 2.42 14.22
C ILE A 314 30.67 3.50 15.19
N ARG A 315 30.50 4.79 14.90
CA ARG A 315 30.97 5.89 15.77
C ARG A 315 30.02 6.26 16.93
N SER A 316 28.81 5.67 16.98
CA SER A 316 27.79 5.97 18.01
C SER A 316 27.97 5.22 19.35
N LYS A 317 28.64 4.05 19.35
CA LYS A 317 28.72 3.15 20.54
C LYS A 317 29.87 3.46 21.52
N LYS A 318 30.18 4.74 21.78
CA LYS A 318 31.18 5.17 22.78
C LYS A 318 30.70 6.18 23.84
N SER A 319 29.39 6.43 23.92
CA SER A 319 28.80 7.40 24.86
C SER A 319 28.26 6.79 26.18
N TYR A 320 28.48 5.50 26.45
CA TYR A 320 27.80 4.78 27.55
C TYR A 320 28.70 4.45 28.77
N GLU A 321 30.01 4.71 28.70
CA GLU A 321 30.96 4.31 29.75
C GLU A 321 31.28 5.40 30.80
N GLU A 322 30.84 6.65 30.60
CA GLU A 322 31.09 7.75 31.56
C GLU A 322 30.12 7.79 32.76
N THR A 323 29.01 7.06 32.69
CA THR A 323 27.93 7.14 33.70
C THR A 323 28.17 6.31 34.96
N GLU A 324 29.04 5.29 34.93
CA GLU A 324 29.16 4.33 36.05
C GLU A 324 30.04 4.82 37.22
N LYS A 325 31.01 5.72 36.98
CA LYS A 325 32.01 6.12 37.99
C LYS A 325 31.50 7.02 39.13
N LYS A 326 30.27 7.57 39.06
CA LYS A 326 29.75 8.52 40.06
C LYS A 326 29.04 7.88 41.27
N ALA A 327 28.80 6.57 41.27
CA ALA A 327 27.90 5.93 42.24
C ALA A 327 28.50 5.46 43.58
N ARG A 328 29.84 5.40 43.73
CA ARG A 328 30.49 4.68 44.86
C ARG A 328 30.99 5.54 46.04
N LEU A 329 30.96 6.87 45.99
CA LEU A 329 31.61 7.73 47.00
C LEU A 329 30.74 8.10 48.24
N LYS A 330 29.49 7.63 48.35
CA LYS A 330 28.47 8.20 49.26
C LYS A 330 28.15 7.37 50.53
N LYS A 331 29.00 6.43 50.97
CA LYS A 331 28.61 5.44 52.00
C LYS A 331 29.39 5.42 53.34
N GLU A 332 30.42 6.22 53.54
CA GLU A 332 31.29 6.08 54.75
C GLU A 332 31.12 7.15 55.84
N GLN A 333 30.39 8.25 55.63
CA GLN A 333 30.43 9.42 56.53
C GLN A 333 29.50 9.38 57.77
N ASP A 334 28.63 8.38 57.93
CA ASP A 334 27.50 8.46 58.89
C ASP A 334 27.73 7.83 60.28
N LYS A 335 28.90 7.22 60.56
CA LYS A 335 29.03 6.30 61.71
C LYS A 335 29.59 6.87 63.02
N GLU A 336 30.19 8.07 63.00
CA GLU A 336 31.09 8.51 64.10
C GLU A 336 30.41 9.34 65.22
N LYS A 337 29.24 9.94 64.97
CA LYS A 337 28.66 11.03 65.82
C LYS A 337 27.98 10.60 67.15
N LYS A 338 28.01 9.33 67.57
CA LYS A 338 27.08 8.81 68.61
C LYS A 338 27.60 8.63 70.04
N GLN A 339 28.89 8.81 70.35
CA GLN A 339 29.47 8.34 71.63
C GLN A 339 29.68 9.40 72.74
N MET A 340 29.57 10.71 72.47
CA MET A 340 30.07 11.77 73.38
C MET A 340 29.14 12.23 74.53
N LEU A 341 27.96 11.64 74.76
CA LEU A 341 26.88 12.31 75.52
C LEU A 341 26.76 12.00 77.03
N LEU A 342 27.36 10.93 77.56
CA LEU A 342 26.79 10.26 78.76
C LEU A 342 27.29 10.73 80.15
N GLN A 343 28.39 11.48 80.29
CA GLN A 343 29.12 11.56 81.57
C GLN A 343 28.76 12.71 82.54
N SER A 344 27.88 13.66 82.18
CA SER A 344 27.79 14.96 82.87
C SER A 344 27.02 15.03 84.22
N ILE A 345 26.42 13.94 84.71
CA ILE A 345 25.17 14.05 85.52
C ILE A 345 25.32 13.97 87.06
N MET A 346 26.45 13.50 87.62
CA MET A 346 26.43 12.98 89.00
C MET A 346 26.71 13.95 90.17
N GLN A 347 27.22 15.17 89.96
CA GLN A 347 27.87 15.92 91.05
C GLN A 347 26.96 16.81 91.93
N ASP A 348 25.71 17.09 91.54
CA ASP A 348 24.94 18.21 92.11
C ASP A 348 24.24 17.96 93.46
N ARG A 349 24.19 16.72 93.96
CA ARG A 349 23.26 16.34 95.07
C ARG A 349 23.55 16.93 96.45
N LYS A 350 24.79 17.27 96.81
CA LYS A 350 25.13 17.52 98.24
C LYS A 350 24.82 18.91 98.78
N LYS A 351 24.55 19.90 97.93
CA LYS A 351 24.28 21.29 98.36
C LYS A 351 22.86 21.52 98.91
N GLN A 352 22.06 20.47 99.06
CA GLN A 352 20.61 20.56 99.27
C GLN A 352 20.18 20.72 100.75
N GLU A 353 20.93 20.17 101.71
CA GLU A 353 20.34 19.80 103.02
C GLU A 353 20.20 20.96 104.02
N ILE A 354 21.26 21.76 104.22
CA ILE A 354 21.29 22.89 105.20
C ILE A 354 20.28 23.99 104.81
N PHE A 355 20.02 24.12 103.51
CA PHE A 355 19.03 25.03 102.94
C PHE A 355 17.61 24.80 103.49
N HIS A 356 17.28 23.61 104.00
CA HIS A 356 15.91 23.23 104.38
C HIS A 356 15.38 23.79 105.71
N ILE A 357 16.23 24.21 106.66
CA ILE A 357 15.75 24.57 108.01
C ILE A 357 15.32 26.02 108.12
N GLU A 358 16.13 26.97 107.63
CA GLU A 358 15.70 28.38 107.52
C GLU A 358 14.51 28.54 106.56
N GLN A 359 14.41 27.62 105.57
CA GLN A 359 13.24 27.44 104.73
C GLN A 359 11.96 27.34 105.58
N SER A 360 11.95 26.56 106.66
CA SER A 360 10.74 26.24 107.43
C SER A 360 10.11 27.44 108.18
N LYS A 361 10.91 28.38 108.69
CA LYS A 361 10.38 29.60 109.34
C LYS A 361 9.98 30.67 108.34
N ARG A 362 10.74 30.84 107.25
CA ARG A 362 10.27 31.65 106.12
C ARG A 362 9.01 31.05 105.53
N MET A 363 8.88 29.72 105.46
CA MET A 363 7.68 29.03 105.02
C MET A 363 6.48 29.46 105.84
N ARG A 364 6.42 29.39 107.17
CA ARG A 364 5.17 29.76 107.88
C ARG A 364 4.69 31.20 107.68
N ALA A 365 5.59 32.15 107.48
CA ALA A 365 5.23 33.54 107.16
C ALA A 365 4.90 33.74 105.68
N LEU A 366 5.49 32.92 104.80
CA LEU A 366 5.02 32.75 103.43
C LEU A 366 3.63 32.10 103.43
N ASP A 367 3.39 31.01 104.17
CA ASP A 367 2.18 30.20 104.21
C ASP A 367 0.93 31.07 104.38
N ALA A 368 0.88 31.92 105.42
CA ALA A 368 -0.25 32.83 105.64
C ALA A 368 -0.42 33.91 104.55
N ASN A 369 0.67 34.34 103.91
CA ASN A 369 0.60 35.26 102.77
C ASN A 369 0.24 34.51 101.47
N THR A 370 0.65 33.25 101.32
CA THR A 370 0.28 32.34 100.22
C THR A 370 -1.12 31.78 100.36
N ASP A 371 -1.74 31.82 101.54
CA ASP A 371 -3.17 31.56 101.71
C ASP A 371 -3.99 32.73 101.15
N LEU A 372 -3.60 33.97 101.45
CA LEU A 372 -4.27 35.17 100.92
C LEU A 372 -4.02 35.34 99.41
N ILE A 373 -2.77 35.20 98.98
CA ILE A 373 -2.39 35.13 97.56
C ILE A 373 -3.05 33.91 96.91
N GLY A 374 -3.22 32.79 97.62
CA GLY A 374 -3.86 31.57 97.15
C GLY A 374 -5.36 31.74 96.92
N GLN A 375 -6.06 32.52 97.75
CA GLN A 375 -7.45 32.90 97.50
C GLN A 375 -7.56 33.84 96.30
N GLN A 376 -6.70 34.86 96.19
CA GLN A 376 -6.65 35.74 95.02
C GLN A 376 -6.26 34.98 93.73
N GLN A 377 -5.36 34.00 93.83
CA GLN A 377 -4.99 33.10 92.74
C GLN A 377 -6.13 32.15 92.39
N ALA A 378 -6.89 31.63 93.37
CA ALA A 378 -8.05 30.79 93.10
C ALA A 378 -9.18 31.56 92.40
N GLU A 379 -9.45 32.81 92.79
CA GLU A 379 -10.39 33.68 92.08
C GLU A 379 -9.88 34.08 90.69
N SER A 380 -8.60 34.43 90.57
CA SER A 380 -7.95 34.76 89.29
C SER A 380 -7.93 33.56 88.34
N GLU A 381 -7.59 32.37 88.82
CA GLU A 381 -7.65 31.11 88.06
C GLU A 381 -9.09 30.72 87.73
N TYR A 382 -10.06 30.92 88.61
CA TYR A 382 -11.48 30.70 88.28
C TYR A 382 -11.96 31.65 87.17
N GLN A 383 -11.60 32.93 87.23
CA GLN A 383 -11.89 33.89 86.16
C GLN A 383 -11.14 33.54 84.87
N ARG A 384 -9.88 33.10 84.96
CA ARG A 384 -9.05 32.66 83.84
C ARG A 384 -9.58 31.39 83.19
N LEU A 385 -10.08 30.43 83.97
CA LEU A 385 -10.74 29.21 83.50
C LEU A 385 -12.06 29.55 82.80
N LYS A 386 -12.90 30.43 83.37
CA LYS A 386 -14.10 30.94 82.69
C LYS A 386 -13.77 31.69 81.39
N ALA A 387 -12.76 32.54 81.40
CA ALA A 387 -12.31 33.26 80.20
C ALA A 387 -11.75 32.30 79.15
N ALA A 388 -11.01 31.26 79.55
CA ALA A 388 -10.53 30.21 78.68
C ALA A 388 -11.68 29.36 78.12
N GLU A 389 -12.68 28.99 78.92
CA GLU A 389 -13.87 28.26 78.48
C GLU A 389 -14.70 29.08 77.48
N ILE A 390 -14.91 30.38 77.74
CA ILE A 390 -15.55 31.30 76.80
C ILE A 390 -14.72 31.42 75.51
N ALA A 391 -13.39 31.53 75.60
CA ALA A 391 -12.51 31.59 74.44
C ALA A 391 -12.49 30.28 73.62
N ILE A 392 -12.55 29.12 74.29
CA ILE A 392 -12.70 27.79 73.67
C ILE A 392 -14.05 27.69 72.97
N ASN A 393 -15.14 28.10 73.63
CA ASN A 393 -16.48 28.09 73.03
C ASN A 393 -16.58 29.05 71.83
N ALA A 394 -16.02 30.27 71.93
CA ALA A 394 -15.93 31.20 70.81
C ALA A 394 -15.10 30.62 69.64
N ARG A 395 -13.97 29.97 69.94
CA ARG A 395 -13.15 29.28 68.94
C ARG A 395 -13.89 28.11 68.29
N ASN A 396 -14.66 27.34 69.06
CA ASN A 396 -15.47 26.23 68.55
C ASN A 396 -16.60 26.72 67.65
N VAL A 397 -17.28 27.82 68.01
CA VAL A 397 -18.30 28.47 67.17
C VAL A 397 -17.67 28.96 65.86
N MET A 398 -16.53 29.65 65.92
CA MET A 398 -15.80 30.11 64.72
C MET A 398 -15.27 28.95 63.86
N HIS A 399 -14.87 27.84 64.47
CA HIS A 399 -14.47 26.64 63.74
C HIS A 399 -15.66 25.99 63.04
N ASN A 400 -16.81 25.89 63.71
CA ASN A 400 -18.04 25.35 63.13
C ASN A 400 -18.58 26.21 61.98
N THR A 401 -18.53 27.55 62.06
CA THR A 401 -18.95 28.41 60.94
C THR A 401 -18.01 28.27 59.74
N LEU A 402 -16.69 28.18 59.96
CA LEU A 402 -15.73 27.88 58.90
C LEU A 402 -15.94 26.48 58.28
N LEU A 403 -16.27 25.47 59.09
CA LEU A 403 -16.57 24.12 58.62
C LEU A 403 -17.83 24.11 57.74
N LEU A 404 -18.90 24.80 58.15
CA LEU A 404 -20.13 24.93 57.37
C LEU A 404 -19.87 25.66 56.04
N GLN A 405 -19.13 26.77 56.06
CA GLN A 405 -18.71 27.48 54.84
C GLN A 405 -17.87 26.58 53.91
N GLN A 406 -16.99 25.75 54.45
CA GLN A 406 -16.21 24.79 53.68
C GLN A 406 -17.09 23.69 53.06
N ILE A 407 -18.08 23.18 53.78
CA ILE A 407 -19.06 22.20 53.29
C ILE A 407 -19.89 22.81 52.16
N GLU A 408 -20.40 24.03 52.33
CA GLU A 408 -21.14 24.77 51.30
C GLU A 408 -20.28 25.02 50.05
N ALA A 409 -19.05 25.50 50.22
CA ALA A 409 -18.13 25.74 49.11
C ALA A 409 -17.79 24.44 48.35
N ASN A 410 -17.57 23.33 49.06
CA ASN A 410 -17.33 22.02 48.44
C ASN A 410 -18.58 21.48 47.71
N ASN A 411 -19.78 21.68 48.26
CA ASN A 411 -21.03 21.31 47.59
C ASN A 411 -21.26 22.16 46.34
N GLN A 412 -21.01 23.47 46.39
CA GLN A 412 -21.08 24.35 45.22
C GLN A 412 -20.07 23.96 44.14
N ARG A 413 -18.84 23.56 44.51
CA ARG A 413 -17.86 23.01 43.57
C ARG A 413 -18.40 21.74 42.90
N ARG A 414 -18.80 20.72 43.67
CA ARG A 414 -19.38 19.48 43.15
C ARG A 414 -20.58 19.68 42.22
N ILE A 415 -21.42 20.68 42.48
CA ILE A 415 -22.54 21.04 41.60
C ILE A 415 -22.04 21.69 40.30
N LYS A 416 -21.06 22.61 40.37
CA LYS A 416 -20.43 23.22 39.19
C LYS A 416 -19.67 22.19 38.34
N ASP A 417 -18.93 21.29 38.98
CA ASP A 417 -18.17 20.23 38.31
C ASP A 417 -19.12 19.31 37.53
N ARG A 418 -20.23 18.85 38.14
CA ARG A 418 -21.28 18.09 37.45
C ARG A 418 -21.95 18.84 36.30
N LEU A 419 -22.20 20.15 36.45
CA LEU A 419 -22.76 20.98 35.39
C LEU A 419 -21.76 21.14 34.24
N PHE A 420 -20.46 21.22 34.54
CA PHE A 420 -19.40 21.25 33.55
C PHE A 420 -19.30 19.92 32.79
N GLU A 421 -19.26 18.79 33.49
CA GLU A 421 -19.31 17.43 32.89
C GLU A 421 -20.53 17.24 31.97
N GLN A 422 -21.72 17.72 32.38
CA GLN A 422 -22.94 17.64 31.55
C GLN A 422 -22.88 18.55 30.32
N ASN A 423 -22.27 19.73 30.43
CA ASN A 423 -22.10 20.64 29.30
C ASN A 423 -21.04 20.12 28.32
N ASP A 424 -19.94 19.55 28.82
CA ASP A 424 -18.90 18.91 28.01
C ASP A 424 -19.46 17.69 27.27
N ALA A 425 -20.26 16.84 27.93
CA ALA A 425 -20.94 15.72 27.28
C ALA A 425 -21.84 16.20 26.12
N LYS A 426 -22.69 17.21 26.37
CA LYS A 426 -23.52 17.84 25.33
C LYS A 426 -22.69 18.48 24.21
N LEU A 427 -21.52 19.03 24.52
CA LEU A 427 -20.61 19.63 23.53
C LEU A 427 -19.98 18.54 22.64
N ILE A 428 -19.59 17.40 23.22
CA ILE A 428 -19.07 16.23 22.50
C ILE A 428 -20.17 15.64 21.59
N GLU A 429 -21.38 15.45 22.10
CA GLU A 429 -22.55 15.02 21.30
C GLU A 429 -22.83 15.99 20.14
N LYS A 430 -22.88 17.31 20.42
CA LYS A 430 -23.01 18.34 19.37
C LYS A 430 -21.88 18.26 18.34
N LYS A 431 -20.63 17.99 18.74
CA LYS A 431 -19.50 17.85 17.80
C LYS A 431 -19.65 16.60 16.93
N ALA A 432 -19.94 15.44 17.52
CA ALA A 432 -20.15 14.19 16.78
C ALA A 432 -21.30 14.31 15.77
N MET A 433 -22.39 15.01 16.14
CA MET A 433 -23.49 15.32 15.23
C MET A 433 -23.07 16.20 14.05
N LYS A 434 -22.25 17.25 14.29
CA LYS A 434 -21.71 18.10 13.21
C LYS A 434 -20.78 17.35 12.27
N ASP A 435 -19.89 16.53 12.83
CA ASP A 435 -18.93 15.72 12.07
C ASP A 435 -19.67 14.68 11.20
N SER A 436 -20.72 14.05 11.74
CA SER A 436 -21.62 13.13 11.01
C SER A 436 -22.38 13.85 9.87
N ILE A 437 -22.95 15.02 10.15
CA ILE A 437 -23.62 15.89 9.17
C ILE A 437 -22.67 16.28 8.03
N LEU A 438 -21.44 16.70 8.36
CA LEU A 438 -20.43 17.07 7.39
C LEU A 438 -20.04 15.87 6.50
N ALA A 439 -19.81 14.71 7.12
CA ALA A 439 -19.44 13.50 6.39
C ALA A 439 -20.55 13.02 5.45
N GLU A 440 -21.82 13.07 5.87
CA GLU A 440 -22.97 12.74 5.00
C GLU A 440 -23.11 13.73 3.84
N LYS A 441 -22.91 15.02 4.09
CA LYS A 441 -22.92 16.05 3.04
C LYS A 441 -21.80 15.84 2.02
N VAL A 442 -20.57 15.57 2.47
CA VAL A 442 -19.44 15.23 1.59
C VAL A 442 -19.68 13.92 0.84
N ARG A 443 -20.37 12.93 1.44
CA ARG A 443 -20.78 11.69 0.75
C ARG A 443 -21.75 11.97 -0.39
N ILE A 444 -22.73 12.84 -0.18
CA ILE A 444 -23.69 13.25 -1.23
C ILE A 444 -22.97 14.03 -2.33
N ASP A 445 -22.12 15.01 -1.98
CA ASP A 445 -21.37 15.82 -2.94
C ASP A 445 -20.38 14.98 -3.76
N THR A 446 -19.69 14.02 -3.15
CA THR A 446 -18.79 13.11 -3.87
C THR A 446 -19.57 12.16 -4.77
N LEU A 447 -20.72 11.63 -4.33
CA LEU A 447 -21.62 10.87 -5.20
C LEU A 447 -22.11 11.69 -6.41
N GLN A 448 -22.45 12.98 -6.21
CA GLN A 448 -22.82 13.87 -7.31
C GLN A 448 -21.65 14.12 -8.26
N LYS A 449 -20.47 14.49 -7.75
CA LYS A 449 -19.24 14.72 -8.54
C LYS A 449 -18.87 13.50 -9.38
N LEU A 450 -18.95 12.30 -8.81
CA LEU A 450 -18.67 11.06 -9.53
C LEU A 450 -19.73 10.76 -10.61
N LYS A 451 -21.02 11.01 -10.34
CA LYS A 451 -22.07 10.91 -11.36
C LYS A 451 -21.87 11.90 -12.51
N THR A 452 -21.54 13.15 -12.23
CA THR A 452 -21.21 14.15 -13.26
C THR A 452 -19.93 13.82 -14.02
N GLY A 453 -18.98 13.13 -13.38
CA GLY A 453 -17.77 12.58 -14.01
C GLY A 453 -18.02 11.31 -14.84
N GLY A 454 -19.27 10.87 -15.00
CA GLY A 454 -19.63 9.70 -15.81
C GLY A 454 -19.31 8.35 -15.16
N VAL A 455 -19.06 8.31 -13.84
CA VAL A 455 -18.78 7.04 -13.13
C VAL A 455 -20.05 6.18 -13.07
N SER A 456 -19.96 4.97 -13.61
CA SER A 456 -21.08 4.01 -13.63
C SER A 456 -21.63 3.72 -12.23
N GLU A 457 -22.95 3.72 -12.07
CA GLU A 457 -23.62 3.52 -10.77
C GLU A 457 -23.24 2.18 -10.10
N LYS A 458 -22.84 1.17 -10.89
CA LYS A 458 -22.26 -0.09 -10.41
C LYS A 458 -21.11 0.13 -9.41
N TYR A 459 -20.24 1.10 -9.68
CA TYR A 459 -19.07 1.42 -8.84
C TYR A 459 -19.40 2.37 -7.68
N LEU A 460 -20.50 3.12 -7.79
CA LEU A 460 -20.97 4.03 -6.74
C LEU A 460 -21.78 3.32 -5.63
N ARG A 461 -22.18 2.06 -5.84
CA ARG A 461 -23.02 1.28 -4.92
C ARG A 461 -22.48 1.21 -3.49
N ASN A 462 -21.16 1.08 -3.32
CA ASN A 462 -20.53 0.98 -2.01
C ASN A 462 -20.56 2.32 -1.27
N LEU A 463 -20.26 3.42 -1.96
CA LEU A 463 -20.35 4.77 -1.40
C LEU A 463 -21.80 5.18 -1.07
N ARG A 464 -22.76 4.76 -1.90
CA ARG A 464 -24.21 4.97 -1.68
C ARG A 464 -24.75 4.18 -0.47
N ARG A 465 -24.14 3.03 -0.13
CA ARG A 465 -24.50 2.17 1.01
C ARG A 465 -23.67 2.41 2.27
N MET A 466 -22.74 3.36 2.24
CA MET A 466 -21.99 3.73 3.44
C MET A 466 -22.92 4.44 4.43
N GLU A 467 -23.13 3.82 5.58
CA GLU A 467 -23.79 4.40 6.75
C GLU A 467 -22.77 5.21 7.56
N ILE A 468 -23.19 6.40 7.99
CA ILE A 468 -22.40 7.35 8.79
C ILE A 468 -23.20 7.57 10.07
N ASN A 469 -22.62 7.15 11.19
CA ASN A 469 -23.21 7.24 12.52
C ASN A 469 -22.30 8.12 13.39
N GLU A 470 -22.84 8.69 14.46
CA GLU A 470 -22.11 9.53 15.43
C GLU A 470 -20.83 8.86 15.99
N THR A 471 -20.79 7.53 16.06
CA THR A 471 -19.63 6.75 16.53
C THR A 471 -18.50 6.60 15.50
N ASN A 472 -18.79 6.87 14.23
CA ASN A 472 -17.92 6.56 13.08
C ASN A 472 -17.57 7.81 12.25
N ALA A 473 -18.03 8.99 12.67
CA ALA A 473 -17.86 10.26 11.95
C ALA A 473 -16.37 10.63 11.80
#